data_AF-A0A8H6QI52-F1
#
_entry.id   AF-A0A8H6QI52-F1
#
_cell.length_a   1.000
_cell.length_b   1.000
_cell.length_c   1.000
_cell.angle_alpha   90.00
_cell.angle_beta   90.00
_cell.angle_gamma   90.00
#
_symmetry.space_group_name_H-M   'P 1'
#
loop_
_entity.id
_entity.type
_entity.pdbx_description
1 polymer ?
#
loop_
_entity_poly.entity_id
_entity_poly.type
_entity_poly.pdbx_seq_one_letter_code
_entity_poly.pdbx_strand_id
1 'polypeptide(L)'
;MEDFFNYATKNGLNITTEVQNCQNLCLLTYGVGNPDLSGIGLIDRHFLSLQMMYAYSVQTGLTILIGPVYRLLYYALSPASSLIRELKAIQTNFFSSNGFFIASSALASLAHLSQNPSTFEVAEMQAMAFLQINSILVTFFCLVVVQPMSRWAARVLLYLVVFALVLVVLGKSHLNSSSKANWRLASDGCAHTSTDYSVINPVPYPSWTVAIFAVAGTIAFWLQSLKQKFQRDKLHKTLFRVLMLFWVLLIGLLTAGMIVGLTMMWRQRRHLRTLARDKFEDDAWGFGQVAALTIWAPIPVELLYILNDLAQKKFPRCNQWNQAISVFFSPKAVKQDQTTPRGNSQPEGKDQGDNATVVEVANS
;
A
#
# COMPACT_ATOMS: atom_id res chain seq x y z
N MET A 1 9.09 28.34 -10.75
CA MET A 1 9.57 28.73 -9.40
C MET A 1 11.10 28.65 -9.29
N GLU A 2 11.74 27.60 -9.82
CA GLU A 2 13.20 27.48 -9.84
C GLU A 2 13.88 28.65 -10.58
N ASP A 3 13.33 29.08 -11.72
CA ASP A 3 13.80 30.27 -12.43
C ASP A 3 13.72 31.55 -11.60
N PHE A 4 12.71 31.67 -10.71
CA PHE A 4 12.58 32.80 -9.80
C PHE A 4 13.70 32.80 -8.76
N PHE A 5 13.99 31.65 -8.12
CA PHE A 5 15.09 31.56 -7.16
C PHE A 5 16.46 31.78 -7.80
N ASN A 6 16.68 31.23 -9.00
CA ASN A 6 17.90 31.44 -9.77
C ASN A 6 18.06 32.92 -10.16
N TYR A 7 16.98 33.58 -10.59
CA TYR A 7 16.97 35.00 -10.91
C TYR A 7 17.22 35.88 -9.67
N ALA A 8 16.53 35.61 -8.55
CA ALA A 8 16.69 36.37 -7.32
C ALA A 8 18.11 36.24 -6.74
N THR A 9 18.66 35.03 -6.75
CA THR A 9 20.04 34.77 -6.30
C THR A 9 21.06 35.44 -7.22
N LYS A 10 20.88 35.34 -8.55
CA LYS A 10 21.78 35.97 -9.54
C LYS A 10 21.80 37.49 -9.44
N ASN A 11 20.67 38.11 -9.09
CA ASN A 11 20.52 39.56 -9.01
C ASN A 11 20.63 40.12 -7.58
N GLY A 12 20.93 39.28 -6.57
CA GLY A 12 21.05 39.71 -5.18
C GLY A 12 19.75 40.26 -4.58
N LEU A 13 18.60 39.83 -5.08
CA LEU A 13 17.29 40.31 -4.64
C LEU A 13 16.89 39.67 -3.30
N ASN A 14 16.24 40.44 -2.44
CA ASN A 14 15.63 39.90 -1.23
C ASN A 14 14.36 39.12 -1.58
N ILE A 15 14.44 37.79 -1.56
CA ILE A 15 13.37 36.85 -1.90
C ILE A 15 12.07 37.19 -1.15
N THR A 16 12.17 37.54 0.13
CA THR A 16 11.00 37.83 0.97
C THR A 16 10.27 39.08 0.50
N THR A 17 11.00 40.15 0.18
CA THR A 17 10.43 41.41 -0.31
C THR A 17 9.77 41.24 -1.68
N GLU A 18 10.39 40.46 -2.56
CA GLU A 18 9.87 40.24 -3.92
C GLU A 18 8.55 39.43 -3.89
N VAL A 19 8.47 38.42 -3.01
CA VAL A 19 7.25 37.64 -2.80
C VAL A 19 6.15 38.48 -2.17
N GLN A 20 6.47 39.36 -1.20
CA GLN A 20 5.49 40.28 -0.59
C GLN A 20 4.86 41.23 -1.61
N ASN A 21 5.65 41.71 -2.57
CA ASN A 21 5.18 42.63 -3.60
C ASN A 21 4.34 41.93 -4.69
N CYS A 22 4.48 40.61 -4.86
CA CYS A 22 3.81 39.85 -5.92
C CYS A 22 2.77 38.88 -5.34
N GLN A 23 1.53 39.33 -5.21
CA GLN A 23 0.42 38.50 -4.71
C GLN A 23 0.21 37.21 -5.53
N ASN A 24 0.51 37.24 -6.84
CA ASN A 24 0.47 36.08 -7.73
C ASN A 24 1.51 35.00 -7.36
N LEU A 25 2.65 35.36 -6.76
CA LEU A 25 3.63 34.38 -6.27
C LEU A 25 3.08 33.60 -5.08
N CYS A 26 2.30 34.24 -4.20
CA CYS A 26 1.66 33.54 -3.09
C CYS A 26 0.56 32.59 -3.56
N LEU A 27 -0.21 32.98 -4.58
CA LEU A 27 -1.20 32.10 -5.21
C LEU A 27 -0.53 30.91 -5.93
N LEU A 28 0.63 31.11 -6.56
CA LEU A 28 1.41 30.03 -7.16
C LEU A 28 2.06 29.09 -6.11
N THR A 29 2.38 29.62 -4.93
CA THR A 29 3.03 28.87 -3.85
C THR A 29 2.04 28.00 -3.08
N TYR A 30 0.87 28.56 -2.72
CA TYR A 30 -0.13 27.90 -1.89
C TYR A 30 -1.34 27.36 -2.65
N GLY A 31 -1.54 27.78 -3.90
CA GLY A 31 -2.72 27.42 -4.68
C GLY A 31 -3.99 28.12 -4.18
N VAL A 32 -5.09 27.84 -4.87
CA VAL A 32 -6.45 28.30 -4.51
C VAL A 32 -7.23 27.26 -3.71
N GLY A 33 -6.65 26.06 -3.52
CA GLY A 33 -7.30 24.87 -2.96
C GLY A 33 -8.14 24.14 -4.01
N ASN A 34 -7.88 22.85 -4.21
CA ASN A 34 -8.71 21.97 -5.05
C ASN A 34 -9.14 20.74 -4.23
N PRO A 35 -10.45 20.46 -4.09
CA PRO A 35 -10.96 19.38 -3.24
C PRO A 35 -10.64 17.95 -3.74
N ASP A 36 -10.24 17.75 -5.00
CA ASP A 36 -10.20 16.41 -5.60
C ASP A 36 -8.88 15.63 -5.42
N LEU A 37 -7.74 16.30 -5.22
CA LEU A 37 -6.43 15.62 -5.12
C LEU A 37 -5.88 15.50 -3.71
N SER A 38 -6.30 16.39 -2.81
CA SER A 38 -5.87 16.41 -1.41
C SER A 38 -7.04 16.20 -0.45
N GLY A 39 -8.26 16.07 -0.98
CA GLY A 39 -9.48 15.86 -0.21
C GLY A 39 -9.54 16.76 0.99
N ILE A 40 -9.42 18.07 0.74
CA ILE A 40 -9.28 19.06 1.79
C ILE A 40 -10.66 19.13 2.49
N GLY A 41 -10.62 19.29 3.81
CA GLY A 41 -11.78 19.18 4.70
C GLY A 41 -11.63 20.13 5.89
N LEU A 42 -12.63 20.95 6.20
CA LEU A 42 -12.60 21.97 7.23
C LEU A 42 -14.03 22.40 7.57
N ILE A 43 -14.83 21.42 7.99
CA ILE A 43 -15.82 21.70 9.02
C ILE A 43 -15.35 21.19 10.37
N ASP A 44 -15.77 21.96 11.35
CA ASP A 44 -15.36 22.01 12.72
C ASP A 44 -15.59 20.67 13.47
N ARG A 45 -14.74 20.45 14.48
CA ARG A 45 -14.59 19.24 15.33
C ARG A 45 -14.19 17.93 14.63
N HIS A 46 -12.87 17.74 14.56
CA HIS A 46 -12.13 16.46 14.73
C HIS A 46 -12.34 15.30 13.74
N PHE A 47 -13.37 15.25 12.88
CA PHE A 47 -13.70 13.98 12.19
C PHE A 47 -13.44 13.90 10.68
N LEU A 48 -13.48 14.99 9.89
CA LEU A 48 -13.53 14.85 8.41
C LEU A 48 -12.31 15.32 7.58
N SER A 49 -11.40 16.19 8.09
CA SER A 49 -10.13 16.47 7.37
C SER A 49 -9.11 15.34 7.46
N LEU A 50 -9.51 14.24 8.08
CA LEU A 50 -8.71 13.05 8.24
C LEU A 50 -8.78 12.16 7.00
N GLN A 51 -9.62 12.37 5.99
CA GLN A 51 -10.05 11.28 5.08
C GLN A 51 -9.01 10.74 4.07
N MET A 52 -8.41 11.57 3.20
CA MET A 52 -7.28 11.09 2.36
C MET A 52 -6.13 10.59 3.26
N MET A 53 -5.89 11.33 4.34
CA MET A 53 -4.95 10.92 5.36
C MET A 53 -5.35 9.62 6.06
N TYR A 54 -6.63 9.26 6.08
CA TYR A 54 -7.20 8.07 6.69
C TYR A 54 -6.96 6.91 5.76
N ALA A 55 -7.14 7.07 4.45
CA ALA A 55 -6.73 6.07 3.47
C ALA A 55 -5.22 5.76 3.60
N TYR A 56 -4.35 6.78 3.70
CA TYR A 56 -2.90 6.58 3.93
C TYR A 56 -2.56 6.06 5.34
N SER A 57 -3.34 6.41 6.36
CA SER A 57 -3.18 5.90 7.73
C SER A 57 -3.60 4.44 7.83
N VAL A 58 -4.71 4.08 7.18
CA VAL A 58 -5.19 2.71 7.02
C VAL A 58 -4.18 1.90 6.22
N GLN A 59 -3.68 2.43 5.09
CA GLN A 59 -2.60 1.82 4.33
C GLN A 59 -1.38 1.56 5.22
N THR A 60 -0.94 2.56 6.00
CA THR A 60 0.24 2.44 6.87
C THR A 60 0.01 1.42 7.98
N GLY A 61 -1.12 1.50 8.69
CA GLY A 61 -1.49 0.56 9.74
C GLY A 61 -1.62 -0.87 9.24
N LEU A 62 -2.28 -1.07 8.10
CA LEU A 62 -2.41 -2.38 7.47
C LEU A 62 -1.06 -2.89 6.94
N THR A 63 -0.21 -2.03 6.36
CA THR A 63 1.15 -2.42 5.93
C THR A 63 1.95 -2.94 7.11
N ILE A 64 1.88 -2.29 8.28
CA ILE A 64 2.57 -2.72 9.51
C ILE A 64 1.98 -4.03 10.04
N LEU A 65 0.65 -4.13 10.12
CA LEU A 65 -0.03 -5.29 10.69
C LEU A 65 0.12 -6.55 9.81
N ILE A 66 -0.11 -6.40 8.50
CA ILE A 66 -0.14 -7.49 7.52
C ILE A 66 1.27 -7.76 6.93
N GLY A 67 2.20 -6.83 7.09
CA GLY A 67 3.61 -6.97 6.70
C GLY A 67 4.46 -7.55 7.84
N PRO A 68 5.20 -6.71 8.59
CA PRO A 68 6.17 -7.18 9.58
C PRO A 68 5.53 -7.97 10.72
N VAL A 69 4.40 -7.51 11.28
CA VAL A 69 3.76 -8.19 12.42
C VAL A 69 3.28 -9.58 11.99
N TYR A 70 2.54 -9.69 10.89
CA TYR A 70 2.13 -10.99 10.35
C TYR A 70 3.33 -11.89 10.04
N ARG A 71 4.41 -11.36 9.44
CA ARG A 71 5.61 -12.16 9.15
C ARG A 71 6.25 -12.73 10.42
N LEU A 72 6.33 -11.94 11.50
CA LEU A 72 6.82 -12.41 12.80
C LEU A 72 5.91 -13.49 13.39
N LEU A 73 4.60 -13.27 13.39
CA LEU A 73 3.61 -14.25 13.85
C LEU A 73 3.67 -15.54 13.04
N TYR A 74 3.84 -15.43 11.71
CA TYR A 74 4.00 -16.59 10.84
C TYR A 74 5.23 -17.42 11.21
N TYR A 75 6.39 -16.80 11.43
CA TYR A 75 7.57 -17.55 11.84
C TYR A 75 7.46 -18.16 13.24
N ALA A 76 6.82 -17.47 14.19
CA ALA A 76 6.71 -17.93 15.57
C ALA A 76 5.64 -19.02 15.77
N LEU A 77 4.51 -18.91 15.06
CA LEU A 77 3.28 -19.63 15.41
C LEU A 77 2.65 -20.43 14.25
N SER A 78 3.18 -20.34 13.01
CA SER A 78 2.67 -21.12 11.88
C SER A 78 2.65 -22.66 12.07
N PRO A 79 3.57 -23.29 12.84
CA PRO A 79 3.51 -24.74 13.04
C PRO A 79 2.29 -25.17 13.87
N ALA A 80 1.79 -24.27 14.73
CA ALA A 80 0.81 -24.58 15.75
C ALA A 80 -0.60 -24.05 15.45
N SER A 81 -0.74 -23.05 14.57
CA SER A 81 -2.01 -22.34 14.36
C SER A 81 -2.49 -22.38 12.91
N SER A 82 -3.66 -22.99 12.68
CA SER A 82 -4.36 -22.95 11.39
C SER A 82 -4.78 -21.52 11.01
N LEU A 83 -5.16 -20.69 11.99
CA LEU A 83 -5.56 -19.29 11.79
C LEU A 83 -4.46 -18.50 11.05
N ILE A 84 -3.20 -18.68 11.44
CA ILE A 84 -2.08 -17.92 10.87
C ILE A 84 -1.81 -18.32 9.41
N ARG A 85 -2.13 -19.57 9.04
CA ARG A 85 -2.08 -20.02 7.65
C ARG A 85 -3.22 -19.41 6.83
N GLU A 86 -4.41 -19.26 7.41
CA GLU A 86 -5.56 -18.66 6.73
C GLU A 86 -5.40 -17.14 6.52
N LEU A 87 -4.72 -16.43 7.43
CA LEU A 87 -4.36 -15.02 7.27
C LEU A 87 -3.53 -14.72 6.00
N LYS A 88 -2.96 -15.73 5.35
CA LYS A 88 -2.28 -15.58 4.05
C LYS A 88 -3.22 -15.07 2.95
N ALA A 89 -4.51 -15.43 3.02
CA ALA A 89 -5.53 -14.93 2.09
C ALA A 89 -5.71 -13.41 2.26
N ILE A 90 -5.79 -12.94 3.51
CA ILE A 90 -5.84 -11.52 3.83
C ILE A 90 -4.58 -10.79 3.34
N GLN A 91 -3.39 -11.35 3.58
CA GLN A 91 -2.14 -10.75 3.09
C GLN A 91 -2.14 -10.60 1.56
N THR A 92 -2.63 -11.62 0.87
CA THR A 92 -2.77 -11.62 -0.59
C THR A 92 -3.71 -10.53 -1.10
N ASN A 93 -4.89 -10.41 -0.48
CA ASN A 93 -5.87 -9.41 -0.88
C ASN A 93 -5.42 -7.99 -0.53
N PHE A 94 -4.79 -7.81 0.64
CA PHE A 94 -4.16 -6.56 1.02
C PHE A 94 -3.11 -6.12 -0.01
N PHE A 95 -2.24 -7.01 -0.49
CA PHE A 95 -1.25 -6.65 -1.51
C PHE A 95 -1.91 -6.22 -2.82
N SER A 96 -2.96 -6.90 -3.26
CA SER A 96 -3.69 -6.47 -4.45
C SER A 96 -4.33 -5.09 -4.26
N SER A 97 -5.06 -4.88 -3.16
CA SER A 97 -5.69 -3.59 -2.84
C SER A 97 -4.65 -2.48 -2.69
N ASN A 98 -3.54 -2.75 -2.00
CA ASN A 98 -2.44 -1.81 -1.83
C ASN A 98 -1.89 -1.43 -3.21
N GLY A 99 -1.51 -2.40 -4.04
CA GLY A 99 -1.00 -2.15 -5.40
C GLY A 99 -1.92 -1.27 -6.25
N PHE A 100 -3.23 -1.53 -6.24
CA PHE A 100 -4.21 -0.69 -6.94
C PHE A 100 -4.33 0.71 -6.35
N PHE A 101 -4.29 0.84 -5.02
CA PHE A 101 -4.30 2.14 -4.35
C PHE A 101 -3.09 2.98 -4.73
N ILE A 102 -1.89 2.38 -4.66
CA ILE A 102 -0.64 3.04 -5.05
C ILE A 102 -0.68 3.45 -6.52
N ALA A 103 -1.07 2.53 -7.42
CA ALA A 103 -1.17 2.79 -8.85
C ALA A 103 -2.09 3.97 -9.15
N SER A 104 -3.29 3.96 -8.55
CA SER A 104 -4.29 5.02 -8.74
C SER A 104 -3.79 6.35 -8.22
N SER A 105 -3.15 6.38 -7.04
CA SER A 105 -2.56 7.60 -6.48
C SER A 105 -1.41 8.15 -7.34
N ALA A 106 -0.58 7.27 -7.91
CA ALA A 106 0.50 7.67 -8.79
C ALA A 106 -0.02 8.24 -10.12
N LEU A 107 -1.03 7.61 -10.71
CA LEU A 107 -1.69 8.11 -11.92
C LEU A 107 -2.36 9.47 -11.69
N ALA A 108 -3.09 9.63 -10.57
CA ALA A 108 -3.68 10.90 -10.20
C ALA A 108 -2.62 11.99 -10.01
N SER A 109 -1.51 11.67 -9.34
CA SER A 109 -0.39 12.59 -9.17
C SER A 109 0.24 12.99 -10.51
N LEU A 110 0.43 12.06 -11.44
CA LEU A 110 0.95 12.35 -12.78
C LEU A 110 0.00 13.24 -13.59
N ALA A 111 -1.29 12.96 -13.54
CA ALA A 111 -2.30 13.78 -14.19
C ALA A 111 -2.28 15.20 -13.62
N HIS A 112 -2.21 15.35 -12.30
CA HIS A 112 -2.17 16.67 -11.67
C HIS A 112 -0.88 17.42 -11.94
N LEU A 113 0.28 16.75 -11.94
CA LEU A 113 1.55 17.37 -12.33
C LEU A 113 1.53 17.92 -13.76
N SER A 114 0.70 17.38 -14.66
CA SER A 114 0.54 17.92 -16.02
C SER A 114 -0.25 19.22 -16.08
N GLN A 115 -0.99 19.56 -15.01
CA GLN A 115 -1.85 20.75 -14.91
C GLN A 115 -1.14 21.94 -14.24
N ASN A 116 0.18 21.88 -14.05
CA ASN A 116 0.99 22.90 -13.37
C ASN A 116 0.47 23.22 -11.95
N PRO A 117 0.52 22.25 -11.02
CA PRO A 117 -0.02 22.41 -9.67
C PRO A 117 0.80 23.40 -8.85
N SER A 118 0.22 23.87 -7.74
CA SER A 118 0.92 24.78 -6.83
C SER A 118 2.14 24.10 -6.19
N THR A 119 3.12 24.89 -5.74
CA THR A 119 4.32 24.34 -5.09
C THR A 119 3.98 23.48 -3.88
N PHE A 120 3.00 23.92 -3.08
CA PHE A 120 2.54 23.15 -1.93
C PHE A 120 2.02 21.76 -2.35
N GLU A 121 1.18 21.70 -3.38
CA GLU A 121 0.64 20.44 -3.91
C GLU A 121 1.76 19.52 -4.42
N VAL A 122 2.79 20.08 -5.06
CA VAL A 122 3.98 19.31 -5.47
C VAL A 122 4.72 18.72 -4.26
N ALA A 123 4.86 19.50 -3.17
CA ALA A 123 5.49 19.01 -1.94
C ALA A 123 4.66 17.90 -1.26
N GLU A 124 3.33 18.01 -1.29
CA GLU A 124 2.43 16.96 -0.79
C GLU A 124 2.54 15.68 -1.63
N MET A 125 2.56 15.79 -2.96
CA MET A 125 2.80 14.65 -3.85
C MET A 125 4.15 13.99 -3.61
N GLN A 126 5.19 14.77 -3.31
CA GLN A 126 6.50 14.24 -2.98
C GLN A 126 6.45 13.41 -1.68
N ALA A 127 5.80 13.92 -0.63
CA ALA A 127 5.63 13.20 0.63
C ALA A 127 4.78 11.92 0.45
N MET A 128 3.74 11.99 -0.37
CA MET A 128 2.92 10.86 -0.75
C MET A 128 3.74 9.80 -1.50
N ALA A 129 4.47 10.18 -2.54
CA ALA A 129 5.32 9.26 -3.31
C ALA A 129 6.38 8.59 -2.43
N PHE A 130 6.96 9.33 -1.48
CA PHE A 130 7.87 8.77 -0.47
C PHE A 130 7.18 7.71 0.40
N LEU A 131 5.98 7.98 0.93
CA LEU A 131 5.20 7.00 1.68
C LEU A 131 4.89 5.75 0.83
N GLN A 132 4.51 5.94 -0.44
CA GLN A 132 4.20 4.86 -1.37
C GLN A 132 5.41 3.97 -1.65
N ILE A 133 6.60 4.53 -1.90
CA ILE A 133 7.84 3.77 -2.12
C ILE A 133 8.13 2.89 -0.90
N ASN A 134 8.07 3.46 0.31
CA ASN A 134 8.30 2.68 1.52
C ASN A 134 7.23 1.60 1.71
N SER A 135 5.95 1.86 1.40
CA SER A 135 4.90 0.85 1.45
C SER A 135 5.15 -0.32 0.49
N ILE A 136 5.56 -0.03 -0.76
CA ILE A 136 5.91 -1.06 -1.75
C ILE A 136 7.07 -1.91 -1.22
N LEU A 137 8.13 -1.27 -0.73
CA LEU A 137 9.32 -1.97 -0.26
C LEU A 137 9.01 -2.83 0.97
N VAL A 138 8.29 -2.31 1.98
CA VAL A 138 7.86 -3.10 3.14
C VAL A 138 6.99 -4.27 2.70
N THR A 139 6.02 -4.04 1.81
CA THR A 139 5.14 -5.09 1.28
C THR A 139 5.92 -6.19 0.58
N PHE A 140 6.81 -5.81 -0.35
CA PHE A 140 7.68 -6.72 -1.08
C PHE A 140 8.55 -7.53 -0.13
N PHE A 141 9.13 -6.86 0.87
CA PHE A 141 9.98 -7.48 1.85
C PHE A 141 9.23 -8.37 2.84
N CYS A 142 7.97 -8.12 3.14
CA CYS A 142 7.19 -8.96 4.04
C CYS A 142 6.43 -10.10 3.34
N LEU A 143 6.55 -10.22 2.01
CA LEU A 143 5.81 -11.20 1.22
C LEU A 143 6.23 -12.64 1.59
N VAL A 144 5.27 -13.41 2.09
CA VAL A 144 5.47 -14.83 2.40
C VAL A 144 5.34 -15.64 1.11
N VAL A 145 6.48 -16.03 0.53
CA VAL A 145 6.59 -16.75 -0.75
C VAL A 145 6.07 -18.18 -0.63
N VAL A 146 4.75 -18.37 -0.79
CA VAL A 146 4.10 -19.70 -0.90
C VAL A 146 3.03 -19.67 -1.99
N GLN A 147 3.26 -18.99 -3.10
CA GLN A 147 2.32 -18.90 -4.23
C GLN A 147 2.87 -19.64 -5.45
N PRO A 148 2.00 -20.22 -6.31
CA PRO A 148 2.44 -20.80 -7.58
C PRO A 148 3.12 -19.72 -8.45
N MET A 149 4.20 -20.09 -9.14
CA MET A 149 5.09 -19.15 -9.84
C MET A 149 4.37 -18.23 -10.84
N SER A 150 3.30 -18.69 -11.50
CA SER A 150 2.58 -17.88 -12.51
C SER A 150 1.83 -16.68 -11.92
N ARG A 151 1.05 -16.90 -10.85
CA ARG A 151 0.32 -15.82 -10.15
C ARG A 151 1.27 -14.88 -9.42
N TRP A 152 2.40 -15.43 -8.95
CA TRP A 152 3.44 -14.67 -8.30
C TRP A 152 4.14 -13.70 -9.28
N ALA A 153 4.52 -14.18 -10.47
CA ALA A 153 5.18 -13.35 -11.49
C ALA A 153 4.32 -12.16 -11.93
N ALA A 154 3.01 -12.37 -12.13
CA ALA A 154 2.08 -11.30 -12.48
C ALA A 154 2.01 -10.20 -11.42
N ARG A 155 2.05 -10.56 -10.13
CA ARG A 155 2.05 -9.59 -9.03
C ARG A 155 3.36 -8.83 -8.93
N VAL A 156 4.49 -9.51 -9.08
CA VAL A 156 5.79 -8.85 -9.10
C VAL A 156 5.86 -7.87 -10.26
N LEU A 157 5.39 -8.26 -11.45
CA LEU A 157 5.30 -7.38 -12.60
C LEU A 157 4.43 -6.15 -12.31
N LEU A 158 3.24 -6.33 -11.71
CA LEU A 158 2.39 -5.23 -11.28
C LEU A 158 3.14 -4.28 -10.32
N TYR A 159 3.79 -4.81 -9.29
CA TYR A 159 4.54 -3.99 -8.33
C TYR A 159 5.75 -3.28 -8.96
N LEU A 160 6.42 -3.89 -9.94
CA LEU A 160 7.50 -3.23 -10.69
C LEU A 160 6.98 -2.07 -11.52
N VAL A 161 5.84 -2.25 -12.22
CA VAL A 161 5.19 -1.18 -12.98
C VAL A 161 4.75 -0.05 -12.04
N VAL A 162 4.09 -0.38 -10.94
CA VAL A 162 3.64 0.61 -9.95
C VAL A 162 4.81 1.32 -9.30
N PHE A 163 5.89 0.59 -8.96
CA PHE A 163 7.10 1.18 -8.43
C PHE A 163 7.70 2.18 -9.42
N ALA A 164 7.85 1.81 -10.69
CA ALA A 164 8.34 2.70 -11.73
C ALA A 164 7.46 3.96 -11.87
N LEU A 165 6.14 3.82 -11.84
CA LEU A 165 5.22 4.97 -11.87
C LEU A 165 5.45 5.92 -10.69
N VAL A 166 5.57 5.40 -9.47
CA VAL A 166 5.83 6.22 -8.28
C VAL A 166 7.20 6.91 -8.35
N LEU A 167 8.20 6.27 -8.96
CA LEU A 167 9.50 6.91 -9.18
C LEU A 167 9.43 8.06 -10.18
N VAL A 168 8.64 7.91 -11.24
CA VAL A 168 8.40 9.00 -12.19
C VAL A 168 7.70 10.15 -11.50
N VAL A 169 6.69 9.88 -10.65
CA VAL A 169 6.04 10.92 -9.82
C VAL A 169 7.07 11.60 -8.94
N LEU A 170 7.86 10.85 -8.18
CA LEU A 170 8.86 11.40 -7.26
C LEU A 170 9.91 12.25 -8.01
N GLY A 171 10.34 11.79 -9.18
CA GLY A 171 11.30 12.52 -10.02
C GLY A 171 10.71 13.81 -10.59
N LYS A 172 9.45 13.78 -11.05
CA LYS A 172 8.76 14.98 -11.55
C LYS A 172 8.36 15.96 -10.45
N SER A 173 8.03 15.46 -9.26
CA SER A 173 7.71 16.27 -8.09
C SER A 173 8.96 16.71 -7.32
N HIS A 174 10.16 16.45 -7.85
CA HIS A 174 11.40 16.81 -7.17
C HIS A 174 11.61 18.32 -7.23
N LEU A 175 11.43 18.97 -6.09
CA LEU A 175 11.72 20.40 -5.93
C LEU A 175 13.24 20.61 -5.89
N ASN A 176 13.86 20.75 -7.07
CA ASN A 176 15.32 20.81 -7.26
C ASN A 176 15.98 22.13 -6.81
N SER A 177 15.22 23.05 -6.20
CA SER A 177 15.74 24.37 -5.85
C SER A 177 16.76 24.30 -4.70
N SER A 178 17.87 24.99 -4.91
CA SER A 178 18.97 25.19 -3.96
C SER A 178 18.45 25.64 -2.59
N SER A 179 18.73 24.83 -1.57
CA SER A 179 18.49 25.06 -0.14
C SER A 179 17.04 25.23 0.33
N LYS A 180 16.67 24.39 1.30
CA LYS A 180 15.50 24.54 2.22
C LYS A 180 15.32 25.97 2.76
N ALA A 181 16.38 26.78 2.80
CA ALA A 181 16.32 28.19 3.16
C ALA A 181 15.51 29.04 2.16
N ASN A 182 15.62 28.80 0.85
CA ASN A 182 14.93 29.60 -0.17
C ASN A 182 13.41 29.37 -0.13
N TRP A 183 12.98 28.13 0.05
CA TRP A 183 11.57 27.80 0.26
C TRP A 183 11.02 28.40 1.55
N ARG A 184 11.83 28.42 2.62
CA ARG A 184 11.45 29.09 3.86
C ARG A 184 11.28 30.59 3.65
N LEU A 185 12.22 31.25 2.98
CA LEU A 185 12.15 32.70 2.72
C LEU A 185 10.96 33.10 1.83
N ALA A 186 10.59 32.26 0.85
CA ALA A 186 9.41 32.49 0.03
C ALA A 186 8.11 32.28 0.83
N SER A 187 8.07 31.23 1.66
CA SER A 187 6.97 30.95 2.58
C SER A 187 6.75 32.10 3.57
N ASP A 188 7.84 32.62 4.16
CA ASP A 188 7.86 33.77 5.06
C ASP A 188 7.46 35.08 4.35
N GLY A 189 7.69 35.20 3.03
CA GLY A 189 7.24 36.35 2.24
C GLY A 189 5.72 36.44 2.09
N CYS A 190 5.03 35.31 2.02
CA CYS A 190 3.56 35.25 1.97
C CYS A 190 2.90 35.35 3.36
N ALA A 191 3.70 35.30 4.41
CA ALA A 191 3.28 35.29 5.79
C ALA A 191 3.08 36.70 6.34
N HIS A 192 1.89 37.28 6.21
CA HIS A 192 1.68 38.63 6.77
C HIS A 192 1.76 38.71 8.31
N THR A 193 1.67 37.60 9.06
CA THR A 193 1.59 37.64 10.54
C THR A 193 2.01 36.38 11.33
N SER A 194 2.40 35.27 10.67
CA SER A 194 2.74 34.03 11.39
C SER A 194 4.23 33.72 11.24
N THR A 195 4.89 33.34 12.33
CA THR A 195 6.31 32.96 12.37
C THR A 195 6.54 31.47 12.09
N ASP A 196 5.48 30.74 11.69
CA ASP A 196 5.44 29.27 11.74
C ASP A 196 5.63 28.59 10.38
N TYR A 197 6.20 29.31 9.40
CA TYR A 197 6.24 28.93 7.98
C TYR A 197 7.36 27.97 7.57
N SER A 198 7.98 27.28 8.54
CA SER A 198 9.02 26.25 8.33
C SER A 198 8.50 24.88 7.85
N VAL A 199 7.36 24.86 7.15
CA VAL A 199 6.56 23.65 6.95
C VAL A 199 6.82 22.95 5.61
N ILE A 200 7.23 23.68 4.57
CA ILE A 200 7.67 23.08 3.30
C ILE A 200 9.12 22.61 3.47
N ASN A 201 9.27 21.43 4.07
CA ASN A 201 10.52 20.71 4.07
C ASN A 201 10.48 19.69 2.93
N PRO A 202 11.10 19.96 1.78
CA PRO A 202 11.25 18.94 0.75
C PRO A 202 11.94 17.74 1.40
N VAL A 203 11.39 16.55 1.19
CA VAL A 203 12.04 15.32 1.64
C VAL A 203 13.36 15.23 0.88
N PRO A 204 14.53 15.24 1.56
CA PRO A 204 15.79 15.05 0.87
C PRO A 204 15.86 13.57 0.48
N TYR A 205 15.26 13.23 -0.65
CA TYR A 205 15.30 11.88 -1.20
C TYR A 205 16.22 11.91 -2.42
N PRO A 206 17.54 11.71 -2.22
CA PRO A 206 18.44 11.74 -3.34
C PRO A 206 18.10 10.54 -4.24
N SER A 207 17.94 10.79 -5.53
CA SER A 207 17.45 9.83 -6.52
C SER A 207 18.19 8.47 -6.50
N TRP A 208 19.45 8.44 -6.08
CA TRP A 208 20.25 7.22 -5.93
C TRP A 208 19.77 6.29 -4.80
N THR A 209 19.14 6.80 -3.73
CA THR A 209 18.69 5.95 -2.60
C THR A 209 17.66 4.93 -3.04
N VAL A 210 16.75 5.31 -3.93
CA VAL A 210 15.79 4.41 -4.56
C VAL A 210 16.49 3.26 -5.28
N ALA A 211 17.50 3.56 -6.10
CA ALA A 211 18.21 2.56 -6.87
C ALA A 211 18.92 1.56 -5.95
N ILE A 212 19.50 2.04 -4.84
CA ILE A 212 20.12 1.17 -3.84
C ILE A 212 19.08 0.26 -3.19
N PHE A 213 17.92 0.78 -2.78
CA PHE A 213 16.87 -0.05 -2.16
C PHE A 213 16.28 -1.06 -3.14
N ALA A 214 16.10 -0.69 -4.41
CA ALA A 214 15.62 -1.60 -5.46
C ALA A 214 16.62 -2.73 -5.74
N VAL A 215 17.91 -2.40 -5.90
CA VAL A 215 18.97 -3.38 -6.14
C VAL A 215 19.15 -4.29 -4.93
N ALA A 216 19.26 -3.71 -3.73
CA ALA A 216 19.35 -4.46 -2.48
C ALA A 216 18.14 -5.40 -2.32
N GLY A 217 16.93 -4.91 -2.64
CA GLY A 217 15.74 -5.73 -2.50
C GLY A 217 15.66 -6.87 -3.50
N THR A 218 16.13 -6.65 -4.73
CA THR A 218 16.21 -7.69 -5.76
C THR A 218 17.23 -8.77 -5.38
N ILE A 219 18.44 -8.37 -4.96
CA ILE A 219 19.49 -9.31 -4.52
C ILE A 219 19.01 -10.14 -3.34
N ALA A 220 18.39 -9.47 -2.36
CA ALA A 220 17.95 -10.11 -1.16
C ALA A 220 16.78 -11.09 -1.43
N PHE A 221 15.90 -10.75 -2.37
CA PHE A 221 14.84 -11.64 -2.86
C PHE A 221 15.40 -12.94 -3.45
N TRP A 222 16.45 -12.84 -4.28
CA TRP A 222 17.14 -14.00 -4.85
C TRP A 222 17.77 -14.87 -3.75
N LEU A 223 18.42 -14.25 -2.76
CA LEU A 223 19.00 -14.96 -1.63
C LEU A 223 17.95 -15.71 -0.79
N GLN A 224 16.76 -15.13 -0.59
CA GLN A 224 15.66 -15.80 0.13
C GLN A 224 15.08 -16.98 -0.67
N SER A 225 14.98 -16.86 -2.00
CA SER A 225 14.55 -17.95 -2.88
C SER A 225 15.53 -19.11 -2.91
N LEU A 226 16.82 -18.83 -2.70
CA LEU A 226 17.89 -19.83 -2.64
C LEU A 226 18.12 -20.41 -1.24
N LYS A 227 17.28 -20.07 -0.25
CA LYS A 227 17.41 -20.51 1.15
C LYS A 227 17.60 -22.02 1.31
N GLN A 228 16.86 -22.84 0.55
CA GLN A 228 16.98 -24.31 0.64
C GLN A 228 18.33 -24.83 0.12
N LYS A 229 18.92 -24.16 -0.88
CA LYS A 229 20.26 -24.50 -1.40
C LYS A 229 21.38 -24.00 -0.47
N PHE A 230 21.21 -22.82 0.11
CA PHE A 230 22.21 -22.19 0.98
C PHE A 230 22.32 -22.81 2.39
N GLN A 231 21.30 -23.54 2.87
CA GLN A 231 21.34 -24.11 4.22
C GLN A 231 22.18 -25.38 4.40
N ARG A 232 22.81 -25.90 3.33
CA ARG A 232 23.67 -27.09 3.44
C ARG A 232 25.01 -26.83 4.11
N ASP A 233 25.57 -25.61 4.01
CA ASP A 233 26.90 -25.28 4.52
C ASP A 233 26.88 -24.44 5.80
N LYS A 234 27.80 -24.77 6.73
CA LYS A 234 27.91 -24.11 8.06
C LYS A 234 28.25 -22.61 7.95
N LEU A 235 29.09 -22.24 6.99
CA LEU A 235 29.47 -20.84 6.70
C LEU A 235 28.28 -20.04 6.15
N HIS A 236 27.47 -20.67 5.31
CA HIS A 236 26.28 -20.08 4.69
C HIS A 236 25.16 -19.87 5.72
N LYS A 237 25.11 -20.66 6.79
CA LYS A 237 24.18 -20.48 7.91
C LYS A 237 24.44 -19.18 8.69
N THR A 238 25.70 -18.82 8.93
CA THR A 238 26.06 -17.56 9.61
C THR A 238 25.77 -16.37 8.72
N LEU A 239 26.15 -16.43 7.44
CA LEU A 239 25.83 -15.41 6.45
C LEU A 239 24.31 -15.19 6.36
N PHE A 240 23.52 -16.26 6.34
CA PHE A 240 22.07 -16.19 6.31
C PHE A 240 21.49 -15.51 7.55
N ARG A 241 22.05 -15.74 8.75
CA ARG A 241 21.61 -15.03 9.97
C ARG A 241 21.90 -13.53 9.90
N VAL A 242 23.11 -13.15 9.48
CA VAL A 242 23.48 -11.73 9.32
C VAL A 242 22.57 -11.06 8.29
N LEU A 243 22.32 -11.74 7.17
CA LEU A 243 21.40 -11.26 6.15
C LEU A 243 20.00 -11.07 6.73
N MET A 244 19.47 -12.05 7.48
CA MET A 244 18.14 -11.93 8.12
C MET A 244 18.06 -10.78 9.14
N LEU A 245 19.14 -10.48 9.87
CA LEU A 245 19.19 -9.31 10.77
C LEU A 245 19.17 -8.00 9.98
N PHE A 246 19.98 -7.91 8.92
CA PHE A 246 19.96 -6.77 8.00
C PHE A 246 18.57 -6.55 7.40
N TRP A 247 17.87 -7.64 7.05
CA TRP A 247 16.51 -7.63 6.56
C TRP A 247 15.49 -7.05 7.55
N VAL A 248 15.54 -7.50 8.81
CA VAL A 248 14.65 -6.97 9.86
C VAL A 248 14.92 -5.49 10.09
N LEU A 249 16.20 -5.08 10.12
CA LEU A 249 16.59 -3.68 10.24
C LEU A 249 16.09 -2.84 9.07
N LEU A 250 16.21 -3.34 7.84
CA LEU A 250 15.73 -2.66 6.63
C LEU A 250 14.21 -2.48 6.66
N ILE A 251 13.45 -3.52 7.03
CA ILE A 251 11.99 -3.43 7.18
C ILE A 251 11.64 -2.38 8.25
N GLY A 252 12.36 -2.37 9.38
CA GLY A 252 12.18 -1.37 10.44
C GLY A 252 12.43 0.06 9.95
N LEU A 253 13.53 0.28 9.22
CA LEU A 253 13.87 1.59 8.66
C LEU A 253 12.83 2.08 7.65
N LEU A 254 12.35 1.21 6.77
CA LEU A 254 11.32 1.55 5.78
C LEU A 254 9.96 1.82 6.45
N THR A 255 9.63 1.06 7.49
CA THR A 255 8.42 1.29 8.29
C THR A 255 8.49 2.64 9.02
N ALA A 256 9.64 2.97 9.61
CA ALA A 256 9.88 4.30 10.17
C ALA A 256 9.77 5.39 9.10
N GLY A 257 10.28 5.13 7.89
CA GLY A 257 10.12 5.98 6.72
C GLY A 257 8.64 6.24 6.38
N MET A 258 7.78 5.22 6.39
CA MET A 258 6.34 5.40 6.19
C MET A 258 5.72 6.32 7.26
N ILE A 259 6.06 6.11 8.54
CA ILE A 259 5.56 6.94 9.64
C ILE A 259 6.03 8.39 9.49
N VAL A 260 7.30 8.59 9.11
CA VAL A 260 7.83 9.93 8.81
C VAL A 260 7.06 10.56 7.65
N GLY A 261 6.84 9.84 6.55
CA GLY A 261 6.06 10.34 5.42
C GLY A 261 4.65 10.76 5.82
N LEU A 262 3.97 9.94 6.61
CA LEU A 262 2.61 10.21 7.10
C LEU A 262 2.59 11.42 8.03
N THR A 263 3.56 11.55 8.95
CA THR A 263 3.65 12.70 9.87
C THR A 263 3.99 13.99 9.13
N MET A 264 4.80 13.93 8.06
CA MET A 264 5.08 15.08 7.21
C MET A 264 3.81 15.56 6.50
N MET A 265 3.07 14.65 5.86
CA MET A 265 1.78 14.99 5.24
C MET A 265 0.81 15.58 6.27
N TRP A 266 0.69 14.99 7.46
CA TRP A 266 -0.18 15.51 8.51
C TRP A 266 0.21 16.91 8.97
N ARG A 267 1.51 17.16 9.16
CA ARG A 267 2.02 18.46 9.59
C ARG A 267 1.78 19.53 8.52
N GLN A 268 2.06 19.22 7.26
CA GLN A 268 1.81 20.11 6.12
C GLN A 268 0.32 20.48 6.02
N ARG A 269 -0.55 19.49 6.14
CA ARG A 269 -2.00 19.65 6.06
C ARG A 269 -2.59 20.44 7.23
N ARG A 270 -2.16 20.14 8.46
CA ARG A 270 -2.60 20.88 9.66
C ARG A 270 -2.25 22.37 9.53
N HIS A 271 -1.13 22.67 8.91
CA HIS A 271 -0.69 24.04 8.70
C HIS A 271 -1.54 24.79 7.66
N LEU A 272 -1.81 24.19 6.50
CA LEU A 272 -2.72 24.81 5.51
C LEU A 272 -4.09 25.12 6.11
N ARG A 273 -4.62 24.18 6.88
CA ARG A 273 -5.90 24.35 7.59
C ARG A 273 -5.91 25.60 8.48
N THR A 274 -4.79 25.91 9.14
CA THR A 274 -4.71 27.12 9.97
C THR A 274 -4.62 28.41 9.17
N LEU A 275 -4.08 28.36 7.95
CA LEU A 275 -3.88 29.55 7.11
C LEU A 275 -5.15 29.96 6.37
N ALA A 276 -5.94 28.98 5.93
CA ALA A 276 -7.00 29.26 4.99
C ALA A 276 -8.39 29.54 5.61
N ARG A 277 -8.53 29.37 6.93
CA ARG A 277 -9.74 29.69 7.71
C ARG A 277 -11.01 29.14 7.06
N ASP A 278 -12.09 29.92 7.01
CA ASP A 278 -13.45 29.50 6.61
C ASP A 278 -13.68 29.55 5.08
N LYS A 279 -12.67 29.90 4.29
CA LYS A 279 -12.79 30.03 2.82
C LYS A 279 -12.35 28.77 2.06
N PHE A 280 -12.03 27.70 2.77
CA PHE A 280 -11.65 26.45 2.12
C PHE A 280 -12.90 25.65 1.77
N GLU A 281 -13.12 25.39 0.47
CA GLU A 281 -14.21 24.54 -0.01
C GLU A 281 -13.89 23.07 0.25
N ASP A 282 -14.41 22.58 1.38
CA ASP A 282 -13.86 21.40 2.04
C ASP A 282 -14.94 20.42 2.53
N ASP A 283 -16.21 20.76 2.34
CA ASP A 283 -17.33 19.99 2.87
C ASP A 283 -17.88 18.96 1.87
N ALA A 284 -17.30 18.91 0.67
CA ALA A 284 -17.73 18.03 -0.40
C ALA A 284 -16.89 16.75 -0.45
N TRP A 285 -17.57 15.61 -0.34
CA TRP A 285 -16.96 14.30 -0.55
C TRP A 285 -16.71 14.08 -2.04
N GLY A 286 -15.44 14.03 -2.43
CA GLY A 286 -15.05 13.63 -3.78
C GLY A 286 -15.22 12.13 -3.99
N PHE A 287 -15.62 11.72 -5.20
CA PHE A 287 -15.70 10.30 -5.59
C PHE A 287 -14.39 9.55 -5.32
N GLY A 288 -13.25 10.20 -5.58
CA GLY A 288 -11.92 9.62 -5.35
C GLY A 288 -11.64 9.27 -3.89
N GLN A 289 -12.16 10.05 -2.94
CA GLN A 289 -11.97 9.81 -1.50
C GLN A 289 -12.77 8.59 -1.04
N VAL A 290 -14.02 8.48 -1.50
CA VAL A 290 -14.87 7.31 -1.21
C VAL A 290 -14.26 6.06 -1.83
N ALA A 291 -13.84 6.13 -3.09
CA ALA A 291 -13.19 5.04 -3.79
C ALA A 291 -11.92 4.57 -3.04
N ALA A 292 -11.10 5.51 -2.58
CA ALA A 292 -9.89 5.24 -1.80
C ALA A 292 -10.15 4.51 -0.47
N LEU A 293 -11.30 4.73 0.18
CA LEU A 293 -11.68 3.99 1.39
C LEU A 293 -12.23 2.60 1.05
N THR A 294 -13.05 2.50 0.00
CA THR A 294 -13.67 1.23 -0.42
C THR A 294 -12.65 0.20 -0.91
N ILE A 295 -11.48 0.62 -1.39
CA ILE A 295 -10.42 -0.29 -1.84
C ILE A 295 -9.93 -1.25 -0.73
N TRP A 296 -10.13 -0.86 0.53
CA TRP A 296 -9.77 -1.65 1.70
C TRP A 296 -10.85 -2.63 2.14
N ALA A 297 -12.07 -2.54 1.60
CA ALA A 297 -13.22 -3.37 1.98
C ALA A 297 -12.99 -4.90 1.88
N PRO A 298 -12.21 -5.44 0.91
CA PRO A 298 -11.93 -6.88 0.87
C PRO A 298 -11.25 -7.43 2.13
N ILE A 299 -10.49 -6.60 2.84
CA ILE A 299 -9.71 -7.01 4.02
C ILE A 299 -10.61 -7.36 5.23
N PRO A 300 -11.50 -6.47 5.71
CA PRO A 300 -12.41 -6.82 6.80
C PRO A 300 -13.39 -7.92 6.39
N VAL A 301 -13.82 -7.98 5.12
CA VAL A 301 -14.69 -9.05 4.64
C VAL A 301 -14.03 -10.42 4.80
N GLU A 302 -12.79 -10.58 4.34
CA GLU A 302 -12.03 -11.83 4.48
C GLU A 302 -11.72 -12.18 5.94
N LEU A 303 -11.44 -11.16 6.76
CA LEU A 303 -11.28 -11.35 8.21
C LEU A 303 -12.55 -11.89 8.86
N LEU A 304 -13.73 -11.36 8.50
CA LEU A 304 -15.00 -11.85 9.00
C LEU A 304 -15.29 -13.29 8.54
N TYR A 305 -14.96 -13.63 7.28
CA TYR A 305 -15.10 -15.01 6.79
C TYR A 305 -14.23 -16.00 7.58
N ILE A 306 -12.96 -15.67 7.80
CA ILE A 306 -12.04 -16.52 8.58
C ILE A 306 -12.51 -16.65 10.03
N LEU A 307 -12.93 -15.55 10.66
CA LEU A 307 -13.44 -15.59 12.04
C LEU A 307 -14.72 -16.42 12.16
N ASN A 308 -15.62 -16.33 11.18
CA ASN A 308 -16.84 -17.13 11.14
C ASN A 308 -16.53 -18.63 10.97
N ASP A 309 -15.64 -18.99 10.05
CA ASP A 309 -15.23 -20.38 9.85
C ASP A 309 -14.57 -20.99 11.10
N LEU A 310 -13.72 -20.21 11.79
CA LEU A 310 -13.12 -20.61 13.06
C LEU A 310 -14.16 -20.75 14.19
N ALA A 311 -15.14 -19.85 14.25
CA ALA A 311 -16.23 -19.92 15.22
C ALA A 311 -17.09 -21.17 14.99
N GLN A 312 -17.37 -21.52 13.73
CA GLN A 312 -18.11 -22.73 13.36
C GLN A 312 -17.35 -24.01 13.74
N LYS A 313 -16.03 -24.06 13.50
CA LYS A 313 -15.19 -25.19 13.90
C LYS A 313 -15.13 -25.39 15.42
N LYS A 314 -15.16 -24.30 16.20
CA LYS A 314 -15.04 -24.35 17.67
C LYS A 314 -16.37 -24.65 18.38
N PHE A 315 -17.51 -24.26 17.78
CA PHE A 315 -18.84 -24.46 18.36
C PHE A 315 -19.78 -25.16 17.37
N PRO A 316 -19.85 -26.51 17.39
CA PRO A 316 -20.74 -27.27 16.50
C PRO A 316 -22.23 -26.91 16.67
N ARG A 317 -22.61 -26.37 17.84
CA ARG A 317 -23.97 -25.90 18.14
C ARG A 317 -24.39 -24.66 17.33
N CYS A 318 -23.43 -23.84 16.87
CA CYS A 318 -23.69 -22.66 16.04
C CYS A 318 -23.94 -23.05 14.57
N ASN A 319 -23.40 -24.19 14.14
CA ASN A 319 -23.60 -24.73 12.79
C ASN A 319 -25.09 -25.06 12.51
N GLN A 320 -25.81 -25.49 13.56
CA GLN A 320 -27.26 -25.73 13.51
C GLN A 320 -28.07 -24.46 13.27
N TRP A 321 -27.65 -23.32 13.84
CA TRP A 321 -28.31 -22.02 13.62
C TRP A 321 -28.02 -21.46 12.22
N ASN A 322 -26.79 -21.58 11.74
CA ASN A 322 -26.45 -21.12 10.39
C ASN A 322 -27.10 -21.97 9.29
N GLN A 323 -27.31 -23.27 9.50
CA GLN A 323 -28.13 -24.10 8.62
C GLN A 323 -29.60 -23.65 8.60
N ALA A 324 -30.15 -23.23 9.74
CA ALA A 324 -31.51 -22.67 9.79
C ALA A 324 -31.61 -21.33 9.02
N ILE A 325 -30.57 -20.48 9.11
CA ILE A 325 -30.52 -19.19 8.42
C ILE A 325 -30.28 -19.37 6.90
N SER A 326 -29.43 -20.31 6.48
CA SER A 326 -29.19 -20.56 5.04
C SER A 326 -30.41 -21.17 4.35
N VAL A 327 -31.20 -21.99 5.05
CA VAL A 327 -32.52 -22.47 4.60
C VAL A 327 -33.51 -21.31 4.46
N PHE A 328 -33.40 -20.28 5.30
CA PHE A 328 -34.22 -19.07 5.21
C PHE A 328 -33.86 -18.19 4.00
N PHE A 329 -32.57 -18.04 3.67
CA PHE A 329 -32.12 -17.22 2.54
C PHE A 329 -32.07 -17.95 1.19
N SER A 330 -32.10 -19.29 1.16
CA SER A 330 -32.17 -20.06 -0.08
C SER A 330 -33.08 -21.31 0.06
N PRO A 331 -34.41 -21.13 0.15
CA PRO A 331 -35.36 -22.24 0.28
C PRO A 331 -35.43 -23.15 -0.96
N LYS A 332 -34.79 -22.77 -2.07
CA LYS A 332 -34.84 -23.52 -3.34
C LYS A 332 -33.82 -24.68 -3.43
N ALA A 333 -32.76 -24.69 -2.62
CA ALA A 333 -31.76 -25.76 -2.68
C ALA A 333 -32.24 -27.08 -2.00
N VAL A 334 -33.16 -26.99 -1.04
CA VAL A 334 -33.64 -28.17 -0.28
C VAL A 334 -34.67 -29.00 -1.05
N LYS A 335 -35.33 -28.44 -2.08
CA LYS A 335 -36.32 -29.18 -2.89
C LYS A 335 -35.70 -30.12 -3.92
N GLN A 336 -34.40 -30.04 -4.18
CA GLN A 336 -33.77 -30.81 -5.27
C GLN A 336 -33.21 -32.17 -4.80
N ASP A 337 -33.00 -32.37 -3.50
CA ASP A 337 -32.51 -33.65 -2.93
C ASP A 337 -33.63 -34.63 -2.51
N GLN A 338 -34.91 -34.26 -2.61
CA GLN A 338 -36.04 -35.12 -2.21
C GLN A 338 -36.77 -35.82 -3.37
N THR A 339 -36.35 -35.61 -4.61
CA THR A 339 -36.96 -36.24 -5.80
C THR A 339 -35.98 -37.18 -6.51
N THR A 340 -35.61 -38.28 -5.85
CA THR A 340 -35.10 -39.46 -6.56
C THR A 340 -35.80 -40.71 -6.00
N PRO A 341 -36.71 -41.35 -6.75
CA PRO A 341 -37.37 -42.57 -6.31
C PRO A 341 -36.39 -43.75 -6.28
N ARG A 342 -36.46 -44.48 -5.19
CA ARG A 342 -35.76 -45.74 -4.89
C ARG A 342 -36.29 -46.85 -5.81
N GLY A 343 -35.50 -47.21 -6.83
CA GLY A 343 -35.74 -48.38 -7.68
C GLY A 343 -34.95 -49.59 -7.17
N ASN A 344 -35.63 -50.54 -6.54
CA ASN A 344 -35.14 -51.88 -6.26
C ASN A 344 -35.11 -52.72 -7.55
N SER A 345 -34.00 -53.39 -7.84
CA SER A 345 -34.00 -54.72 -8.47
C SER A 345 -32.70 -55.47 -8.16
N GLN A 346 -32.90 -56.74 -7.85
CA GLN A 346 -32.01 -57.71 -7.19
C GLN A 346 -31.09 -58.43 -8.23
N PRO A 347 -30.42 -59.58 -7.95
CA PRO A 347 -28.98 -59.75 -8.14
C PRO A 347 -28.61 -60.83 -9.18
N GLU A 348 -27.32 -61.19 -9.20
CA GLU A 348 -26.77 -62.50 -9.58
C GLU A 348 -26.19 -62.66 -11.00
N GLY A 349 -24.95 -63.18 -11.05
CA GLY A 349 -24.23 -63.51 -12.28
C GLY A 349 -22.72 -63.63 -12.08
N LYS A 350 -22.26 -64.81 -11.64
CA LYS A 350 -20.86 -65.29 -11.71
C LYS A 350 -20.39 -65.35 -13.18
N ASP A 351 -19.11 -65.08 -13.44
CA ASP A 351 -18.15 -66.02 -14.07
C ASP A 351 -16.77 -65.36 -14.33
N GLN A 352 -15.69 -66.02 -13.90
CA GLN A 352 -14.57 -66.52 -14.74
C GLN A 352 -13.90 -65.42 -15.57
N GLY A 353 -12.67 -64.98 -15.28
CA GLY A 353 -11.48 -65.80 -15.20
C GLY A 353 -10.88 -65.92 -16.61
N ASP A 354 -9.93 -65.04 -16.96
CA ASP A 354 -8.95 -65.39 -17.98
C ASP A 354 -7.66 -64.57 -17.89
N ASN A 355 -6.55 -65.32 -17.93
CA ASN A 355 -5.19 -64.85 -18.09
C ASN A 355 -4.94 -64.55 -19.56
N ALA A 356 -4.31 -63.42 -19.88
CA ALA A 356 -3.59 -63.28 -21.15
C ALA A 356 -2.43 -62.28 -21.01
N THR A 357 -1.27 -62.84 -20.72
CA THR A 357 0.06 -62.31 -21.05
C THR A 357 0.26 -62.43 -22.56
N VAL A 358 0.75 -61.38 -23.24
CA VAL A 358 1.39 -61.33 -24.59
C VAL A 358 1.46 -59.83 -24.97
N VAL A 359 2.49 -59.20 -25.54
CA VAL A 359 3.85 -59.53 -25.97
C VAL A 359 4.59 -58.20 -26.11
N GLU A 360 5.88 -58.25 -25.83
CA GLU A 360 6.93 -57.27 -26.11
C GLU A 360 7.10 -57.05 -27.63
N VAL A 361 7.10 -55.79 -28.10
CA VAL A 361 7.65 -55.45 -29.41
C VAL A 361 8.53 -54.21 -29.28
N ALA A 362 9.83 -54.43 -29.43
CA ALA A 362 10.86 -53.43 -29.68
C ALA A 362 10.94 -53.08 -31.18
N ASN A 363 11.65 -51.98 -31.44
CA ASN A 363 12.14 -51.41 -32.71
C ASN A 363 11.32 -50.30 -33.35
N SER A 364 11.79 -49.06 -33.17
CA SER A 364 12.52 -48.29 -34.20
C SER A 364 13.20 -47.08 -33.57
#